data_AF-A0A9W8XMI1-F1
#
_entry.id   AF-A0A9W8XMI1-F1
#
_cell.length_a   1.000
_cell.length_b   1.000
_cell.length_c   1.000
_cell.angle_alpha   90.00
_cell.angle_beta   90.00
_cell.angle_gamma   90.00
#
_symmetry.space_group_name_H-M   'P 1'
#
loop_
_entity.id
_entity.type
_entity.pdbx_description
1 polymer ?
#
loop_
_entity_poly.entity_id
_entity_poly.type
_entity_poly.pdbx_seq_one_letter_code
_entity_poly.pdbx_strand_id
1 'polypeptide(L)'
;MSRFQLLFHSLTYPAISMTTTAASKPPYGVYTPLVTFFHEDESIDFPAVESHVRRMAEAGVAGLVLQGSNGEAPHLDHEERQEVITRTRLTLDSLGYEDTKLIVGCGAPSVRETLI
;
A
#
# COMPACT_ATOMS: atom_id res chain seq x y z
N MET A 1 40.78 4.98 38.97
CA MET A 1 39.90 5.62 37.96
C MET A 1 39.15 4.50 37.22
N SER A 2 38.11 3.96 37.85
CA SER A 2 36.68 4.10 37.44
C SER A 2 36.39 3.39 36.10
N ARG A 3 36.06 2.09 36.11
CA ARG A 3 34.67 1.55 36.05
C ARG A 3 33.79 2.29 35.03
N PHE A 4 33.62 1.71 33.84
CA PHE A 4 32.46 1.93 32.96
C PHE A 4 32.19 0.63 32.19
N GLN A 5 31.58 -0.33 32.88
CA GLN A 5 31.02 -1.55 32.30
C GLN A 5 29.50 -1.33 32.27
N LEU A 6 29.01 -0.84 31.13
CA LEU A 6 27.58 -0.62 30.90
C LEU A 6 26.89 -1.99 30.79
N LEU A 7 26.08 -2.32 31.79
CA LEU A 7 25.16 -3.45 31.75
C LEU A 7 24.03 -3.15 30.76
N PHE A 8 24.12 -3.71 29.56
CA PHE A 8 22.95 -3.90 28.69
C PHE A 8 22.13 -5.07 29.25
N HIS A 9 21.09 -4.77 30.02
CA HIS A 9 20.07 -5.75 30.36
C HIS A 9 19.26 -6.05 29.09
N SER A 10 19.29 -7.32 28.66
CA SER A 10 18.46 -7.84 27.58
C SER A 10 16.99 -7.81 28.01
N LEU A 11 16.26 -6.77 27.61
CA LEU A 11 14.80 -6.81 27.58
C LEU A 11 14.40 -7.76 26.46
N THR A 12 14.09 -9.00 26.81
CA THR A 12 13.42 -9.95 25.94
C THR A 12 12.02 -9.43 25.62
N TYR A 13 11.83 -8.90 24.42
CA TYR A 13 10.50 -8.68 23.87
C TYR A 13 9.89 -10.04 23.50
N PRO A 14 8.61 -10.31 23.81
CA PRO A 14 7.96 -11.52 23.34
C PRO A 14 7.93 -11.50 21.81
N ALA A 15 8.49 -12.54 21.19
CA ALA A 15 8.40 -12.75 19.76
C ALA A 15 6.91 -12.94 19.41
N ILE A 16 6.31 -11.95 18.74
CA ILE A 16 5.04 -12.13 18.06
C ILE A 16 5.29 -13.20 17.00
N SER A 17 4.67 -14.36 17.17
CA SER A 17 4.67 -15.42 16.15
C SER A 17 3.85 -14.95 14.96
N MET A 18 4.47 -14.16 14.09
CA MET A 18 3.95 -13.82 12.77
C MET A 18 3.95 -15.10 11.94
N THR A 19 2.81 -15.78 11.86
CA THR A 19 2.60 -16.86 10.90
C THR A 19 2.65 -16.22 9.51
N THR A 20 3.86 -16.11 8.95
CA THR A 20 4.08 -15.58 7.62
C THR A 20 3.65 -16.65 6.64
N THR A 21 2.41 -16.59 6.16
CA THR A 21 2.05 -17.27 4.92
C THR A 21 2.93 -16.67 3.82
N ALA A 22 3.84 -17.47 3.26
CA ALA A 22 4.66 -17.04 2.15
C ALA A 22 3.74 -16.47 1.06
N ALA A 23 3.98 -15.21 0.66
CA ALA A 23 3.18 -14.55 -0.35
C ALA A 23 3.17 -15.40 -1.62
N SER A 24 1.97 -15.84 -2.03
CA SER A 24 1.82 -16.59 -3.27
C SER A 24 2.13 -15.69 -4.45
N LYS A 25 2.75 -16.25 -5.49
CA LYS A 25 3.01 -15.50 -6.73
C LYS A 25 1.70 -14.91 -7.24
N PRO A 26 1.69 -13.66 -7.73
CA PRO A 26 0.50 -13.10 -8.36
C PRO A 26 0.01 -14.03 -9.49
N PRO A 27 -1.30 -14.34 -9.56
CA PRO A 27 -1.84 -15.21 -10.61
C PRO A 27 -1.68 -14.57 -11.99
N TYR A 28 -1.77 -15.37 -13.05
CA TYR A 28 -1.84 -14.80 -14.40
C TYR A 28 -3.14 -14.02 -14.58
N GLY A 29 -3.08 -12.89 -15.29
CA GLY A 29 -4.25 -12.11 -15.66
C GLY A 29 -3.91 -10.67 -15.96
N VAL A 30 -4.96 -9.84 -16.07
CA VAL A 30 -4.83 -8.41 -16.34
C VAL A 30 -4.65 -7.65 -15.04
N TYR A 31 -3.61 -6.82 -14.98
CA TYR A 31 -3.31 -5.93 -13.86
C TYR A 31 -3.45 -4.49 -14.32
N THR A 32 -4.41 -3.77 -13.77
CA THR A 32 -4.73 -2.43 -14.27
C THR A 32 -4.02 -1.36 -13.45
N PRO A 33 -3.18 -0.51 -14.07
CA PRO A 33 -2.64 0.67 -13.40
C PRO A 33 -3.75 1.68 -13.16
N LEU A 34 -3.92 2.09 -11.90
CA LEU A 34 -4.90 3.08 -11.51
C LEU A 34 -4.28 4.48 -11.48
N VAL A 35 -5.12 5.45 -11.80
CA VAL A 35 -4.84 6.88 -11.59
C VAL A 35 -5.37 7.33 -10.24
N THR A 36 -4.76 8.37 -9.68
CA THR A 36 -5.29 9.08 -8.51
C THR A 36 -6.11 10.26 -9.02
N PHE A 37 -7.35 10.40 -8.53
CA PHE A 37 -8.23 11.50 -8.92
C PHE A 37 -8.08 12.64 -7.92
N PHE A 38 -8.14 13.88 -8.41
CA PHE A 38 -7.95 15.09 -7.62
C PHE A 38 -9.08 16.07 -7.89
N HIS A 39 -9.42 16.85 -6.88
CA HIS A 39 -10.23 18.05 -6.99
C HIS A 39 -9.40 19.22 -7.57
N GLU A 40 -10.07 20.33 -7.88
CA GLU A 40 -9.38 21.53 -8.39
C GLU A 40 -8.39 22.14 -7.38
N ASP A 41 -8.57 21.87 -6.08
CA ASP A 41 -7.67 22.30 -5.01
C ASP A 41 -6.54 21.31 -4.72
N GLU A 42 -6.32 20.35 -5.62
CA GLU A 42 -5.29 19.30 -5.55
C GLU A 42 -5.48 18.28 -4.41
N SER A 43 -6.58 18.36 -3.65
CA SER A 43 -6.94 17.30 -2.70
C SER A 43 -7.46 16.05 -3.42
N ILE A 44 -7.23 14.87 -2.84
CA ILE A 44 -7.65 13.59 -3.45
C ILE A 44 -9.17 13.46 -3.46
N ASP A 45 -9.74 13.19 -4.64
CA ASP A 45 -11.14 12.81 -4.83
C ASP A 45 -11.32 11.31 -4.54
N PHE A 46 -11.42 10.98 -3.25
CA PHE A 46 -11.62 9.58 -2.83
C PHE A 46 -12.90 8.94 -3.40
N PRO A 47 -14.07 9.61 -3.45
CA PRO A 47 -15.24 9.05 -4.13
C PRO A 47 -14.96 8.63 -5.58
N ALA A 48 -14.22 9.42 -6.35
CA ALA A 48 -13.84 9.06 -7.71
C ALA A 48 -12.85 7.87 -7.75
N VAL A 49 -11.87 7.83 -6.85
CA VAL A 49 -10.94 6.70 -6.69
C VAL A 49 -11.72 5.41 -6.39
N GLU A 50 -12.62 5.41 -5.41
CA GLU A 50 -13.41 4.24 -5.01
C GLU A 50 -14.35 3.77 -6.13
N SER A 51 -14.98 4.71 -6.86
CA SER A 51 -15.79 4.42 -8.04
C SER A 51 -14.97 3.76 -9.15
N HIS A 52 -13.74 4.25 -9.38
CA HIS A 52 -12.84 3.66 -10.36
C HIS A 52 -12.39 2.25 -9.96
N VAL A 53 -12.04 2.03 -8.68
CA VAL A 53 -11.69 0.72 -8.13
C VAL A 53 -12.84 -0.28 -8.33
N ARG A 54 -14.07 0.11 -7.98
CA ARG A 54 -15.27 -0.71 -8.20
C ARG A 54 -15.41 -1.12 -9.67
N ARG A 55 -15.31 -0.16 -10.58
CA ARG A 55 -15.43 -0.41 -12.02
C ARG A 55 -14.38 -1.41 -12.51
N MET A 56 -13.15 -1.34 -12.00
CA MET A 56 -12.08 -2.26 -12.38
C MET A 56 -12.29 -3.65 -11.80
N ALA A 57 -12.76 -3.74 -10.56
CA ALA A 57 -13.08 -5.01 -9.92
C ALA A 57 -14.21 -5.75 -10.64
N GLU A 58 -15.29 -5.03 -10.98
CA GLU A 58 -16.44 -5.55 -11.74
C GLU A 58 -16.04 -5.99 -13.17
N ALA A 59 -14.98 -5.41 -13.73
CA ALA A 59 -14.43 -5.81 -15.02
C ALA A 59 -13.62 -7.13 -14.98
N GLY A 60 -13.42 -7.73 -13.79
CA GLY A 60 -12.78 -9.04 -13.65
C GLY A 60 -11.26 -9.04 -13.79
N VAL A 61 -10.60 -7.94 -13.40
CA VAL A 61 -9.13 -7.86 -13.40
C VAL A 61 -8.52 -8.79 -12.34
N ALA A 62 -7.32 -9.30 -12.58
CA ALA A 62 -6.61 -10.15 -11.62
C ALA A 62 -5.98 -9.32 -10.47
N GLY A 63 -5.77 -8.04 -10.71
CA GLY A 63 -5.25 -7.12 -9.70
C GLY A 63 -5.24 -5.67 -10.15
N LEU A 64 -4.94 -4.80 -9.19
CA LEU A 64 -4.81 -3.36 -9.36
C LEU A 64 -3.36 -2.97 -9.07
N VAL A 65 -2.83 -2.06 -9.87
CA VAL A 65 -1.49 -1.49 -9.67
C VAL A 65 -1.66 -0.04 -9.23
N LEU A 66 -1.18 0.28 -8.05
CA LEU A 66 -1.32 1.57 -7.38
C LEU A 66 0.04 2.27 -7.34
N GLN A 67 0.02 3.60 -7.29
CA GLN A 67 1.20 4.43 -6.98
C GLN A 67 2.40 4.19 -7.91
N GLY A 68 2.12 3.96 -9.19
CA GLY A 68 3.11 4.18 -10.25
C GLY A 68 3.18 5.65 -10.65
N SER A 69 3.87 5.95 -11.76
CA SER A 69 3.82 7.30 -12.36
C SER A 69 2.40 7.71 -12.70
N ASN A 70 1.59 6.79 -13.25
CA ASN A 70 0.19 7.06 -13.59
C ASN A 70 -0.70 7.31 -12.37
N GLY A 71 -0.28 6.82 -11.19
CA GLY A 71 -0.97 7.06 -9.93
C GLY A 71 -0.45 8.30 -9.20
N GLU A 72 0.43 9.09 -9.85
CA GLU A 72 1.00 10.33 -9.32
C GLU A 72 1.73 10.16 -7.97
N ALA A 73 2.32 8.99 -7.72
CA ALA A 73 2.98 8.69 -6.44
C ALA A 73 4.02 9.74 -5.97
N PRO A 74 4.83 10.38 -6.85
CA PRO A 74 5.74 11.43 -6.43
C PRO A 74 5.07 12.72 -5.94
N HIS A 75 3.77 12.90 -6.21
CA HIS A 75 2.99 14.09 -5.85
C HIS A 75 2.12 13.89 -4.61
N LEU A 76 2.08 12.67 -4.05
CA LEU A 76 1.34 12.34 -2.84
C LEU A 76 2.26 12.35 -1.63
N ASP A 77 1.76 12.87 -0.51
CA ASP A 77 2.43 12.69 0.78
C ASP A 77 2.27 11.24 1.31
N HIS A 78 2.90 10.94 2.45
CA HIS A 78 2.92 9.57 2.97
C HIS A 78 1.53 9.14 3.45
N GLU A 79 0.81 10.03 4.11
CA GLU A 79 -0.54 9.81 4.62
C GLU A 79 -1.52 9.59 3.46
N GLU A 80 -1.46 10.40 2.42
CA GLU A 80 -2.24 10.26 1.18
C GLU A 80 -1.97 8.93 0.50
N ARG A 81 -0.71 8.53 0.41
CA ARG A 81 -0.34 7.21 -0.14
C ARG A 81 -0.96 6.09 0.68
N GLN A 82 -0.87 6.14 2.00
CA GLN A 82 -1.48 5.13 2.87
C GLN A 82 -3.01 5.11 2.73
N GLU A 83 -3.65 6.26 2.62
CA GLU A 83 -5.10 6.38 2.53
C GLU A 83 -5.63 5.82 1.19
N VAL A 84 -4.96 6.11 0.06
CA VAL A 84 -5.31 5.53 -1.24
C VAL A 84 -5.25 4.00 -1.21
N ILE A 85 -4.21 3.42 -0.61
CA ILE A 85 -4.07 1.96 -0.46
C ILE A 85 -5.20 1.41 0.40
N THR A 86 -5.43 2.03 1.56
CA THR A 86 -6.44 1.60 2.55
C THR A 86 -7.83 1.62 1.94
N ARG A 87 -8.23 2.73 1.30
CA ARG A 87 -9.55 2.85 0.67
C ARG A 87 -9.72 1.92 -0.51
N THR A 88 -8.68 1.70 -1.31
CA THR A 88 -8.73 0.72 -2.40
C THR A 88 -9.02 -0.68 -1.86
N ARG A 89 -8.31 -1.10 -0.79
CA ARG A 89 -8.53 -2.41 -0.17
C ARG A 89 -9.93 -2.53 0.44
N LEU A 90 -10.35 -1.54 1.23
CA LEU A 90 -11.69 -1.52 1.85
C LEU A 90 -12.81 -1.56 0.80
N THR A 91 -12.63 -0.83 -0.31
CA THR A 91 -13.60 -0.84 -1.42
C THR A 91 -13.72 -2.24 -2.00
N LEU A 92 -12.60 -2.89 -2.33
CA LEU A 92 -12.62 -4.26 -2.85
C LEU A 92 -13.24 -5.26 -1.86
N ASP A 93 -12.90 -5.14 -0.58
CA ASP A 93 -13.43 -6.03 0.47
C ASP A 93 -14.94 -5.85 0.64
N SER A 94 -15.44 -4.61 0.58
CA SER A 94 -16.87 -4.31 0.64
C SER A 94 -17.67 -4.92 -0.53
N LEU A 95 -16.99 -5.32 -1.60
CA LEU A 95 -17.56 -5.91 -2.81
C LEU A 95 -17.31 -7.41 -2.93
N GLY A 96 -16.65 -8.05 -1.96
CA GLY A 96 -16.32 -9.47 -2.00
C GLY A 96 -15.20 -9.82 -2.99
N TYR A 97 -14.25 -8.89 -3.20
CA TYR A 97 -13.08 -9.08 -4.05
C TYR A 97 -11.78 -9.20 -3.23
N GLU A 98 -11.81 -9.94 -2.11
CA GLU A 98 -10.68 -10.12 -1.18
C GLU A 98 -9.45 -10.73 -1.88
N ASP A 99 -9.67 -11.57 -2.89
CA ASP A 99 -8.60 -12.24 -3.63
C ASP A 99 -7.87 -11.34 -4.63
N THR A 100 -8.44 -10.19 -4.99
CA THR A 100 -7.84 -9.22 -5.93
C THR A 100 -6.51 -8.73 -5.39
N LYS A 101 -5.45 -8.88 -6.18
CA LYS A 101 -4.10 -8.49 -5.76
C LYS A 101 -3.88 -7.00 -5.93
N LEU A 102 -3.24 -6.38 -4.93
CA LEU A 102 -2.75 -5.01 -5.01
C LEU A 102 -1.22 -5.05 -5.19
N ILE A 103 -0.74 -4.39 -6.23
CA ILE A 103 0.70 -4.14 -6.45
C ILE A 103 0.90 -2.65 -6.22
N VAL A 104 1.64 -2.29 -5.18
CA VAL A 104 1.80 -0.89 -4.75
C VAL A 104 3.23 -0.43 -5.02
N GLY A 105 3.37 0.72 -5.69
CA GLY A 105 4.65 1.38 -5.84
C GLY A 105 5.14 1.98 -4.52
N CYS A 106 6.23 1.43 -3.97
CA CYS A 106 6.86 1.93 -2.75
C CYS A 106 8.10 2.79 -3.00
N GLY A 107 8.43 3.07 -4.27
CA GLY A 107 9.63 3.85 -4.62
C GLY A 107 9.54 5.29 -4.12
N ALA A 108 10.67 5.83 -3.68
CA ALA A 108 10.83 7.22 -3.29
C ALA A 108 12.24 7.74 -3.69
N PRO A 109 12.48 9.07 -3.70
CA PRO A 109 13.76 9.65 -4.12
C PRO A 109 14.97 9.30 -3.22
N SER A 110 14.77 8.58 -2.12
CA SER A 110 15.85 8.04 -1.30
C SER A 110 15.59 6.61 -0.86
N VAL A 111 16.66 5.85 -0.63
CA VAL A 111 16.58 4.47 -0.10
C VAL A 111 15.93 4.47 1.28
N ARG A 112 16.23 5.45 2.13
CA ARG A 112 15.65 5.55 3.46
C ARG A 112 14.14 5.75 3.38
N GLU A 113 13.70 6.66 2.52
CA GLU A 113 12.29 6.97 2.31
C GLU A 113 11.53 5.78 1.70
N THR A 114 12.18 4.98 0.85
CA THR A 114 11.58 3.76 0.28
C THR A 114 11.31 2.68 1.34
N LEU A 115 11.97 2.75 2.51
CA LEU A 115 11.91 1.73 3.55
C LEU A 115 10.97 2.08 4.71
N ILE A 116 10.35 3.27 4.71
CA ILE A 116 9.44 3.71 5.77
C ILE A 116 7.98 3.61 5.36
#